data_AF-A0A2V6BZ87-F1
#
_entry.id   AF-A0A2V6BZ87-F1
#
_cell.length_a   1.000
_cell.length_b   1.000
_cell.length_c   1.000
_cell.angle_alpha   90.00
_cell.angle_beta   90.00
_cell.angle_gamma   90.00
#
_symmetry.space_group_name_H-M   'P 1'
#
loop_
_entity.id
_entity.type
_entity.pdbx_description
1 polymer ?
#
loop_
_entity_poly.entity_id
_entity_poly.type
_entity_poly.pdbx_seq_one_letter_code
_entity_poly.pdbx_strand_id
1 'polypeptide(L)'
;MMNPEPIEYTLRSYPRFPRYWYYPKFRLATWHPTGVLTDAVADQIIEFIEMQEHDQDELFDRYTDFSGLTKVRLKVNHMFEIARRRRSAREPVNSAFFADQPVTLSIAKMYEGLMER
;
A
#
# COMPACT_ATOMS: atom_id res chain seq x y z
N MET A 1 -6.65 5.42 34.02
CA MET A 1 -6.41 4.35 33.02
C MET A 1 -6.96 4.85 31.70
N MET A 2 -6.09 5.05 30.71
CA MET A 2 -6.51 5.46 29.36
C MET A 2 -7.03 4.19 28.68
N ASN A 3 -8.34 4.09 28.47
CA ASN A 3 -8.89 3.02 27.63
C ASN A 3 -8.30 3.22 26.23
N PRO A 4 -7.66 2.22 25.60
CA PRO A 4 -7.38 2.33 24.18
C PRO A 4 -8.74 2.48 23.49
N GLU A 5 -8.97 3.63 22.86
CA GLU A 5 -10.14 3.86 22.02
C GLU A 5 -10.34 2.63 21.11
N PRO A 6 -11.54 2.04 21.05
CA PRO A 6 -11.76 0.81 20.28
C PRO A 6 -11.44 1.04 18.80
N ILE A 7 -10.96 -0.02 18.14
CA ILE A 7 -10.64 -0.10 16.70
C ILE A 7 -11.84 0.34 15.80
N GLU A 8 -13.03 0.49 16.39
CA GLU A 8 -14.29 0.95 15.79
C GLU A 8 -14.23 2.31 15.05
N TYR A 9 -13.14 3.07 15.15
CA TYR A 9 -13.04 4.37 14.48
C TYR A 9 -12.57 4.37 13.02
N THR A 10 -12.42 3.25 12.30
CA THR A 10 -12.34 3.23 10.80
C THR A 10 -12.01 1.88 10.17
N LEU A 11 -12.98 0.97 10.14
CA LEU A 11 -12.97 -0.09 9.14
C LEU A 11 -14.13 0.14 8.19
N ARG A 12 -13.92 0.94 7.14
CA ARG A 12 -14.78 0.77 5.95
C ARG A 12 -14.32 -0.53 5.30
N SER A 13 -15.11 -1.58 5.41
CA SER A 13 -14.84 -2.77 4.62
C SER A 13 -15.12 -2.41 3.16
N TYR A 14 -14.10 -2.55 2.33
CA TYR A 14 -14.26 -2.48 0.89
C TYR A 14 -14.17 -3.92 0.39
N PRO A 15 -15.30 -4.57 0.05
CA PRO A 15 -15.27 -5.95 -0.42
C PRO A 15 -14.31 -6.17 -1.61
N ARG A 16 -14.08 -5.12 -2.41
CA ARG A 16 -13.11 -5.08 -3.52
C ARG A 16 -11.64 -5.03 -3.07
N PHE A 17 -11.36 -4.54 -1.86
CA PHE A 17 -10.01 -4.36 -1.30
C PHE A 17 -9.88 -5.14 0.01
N PRO A 18 -9.89 -6.49 -0.04
CA PRO A 18 -9.73 -7.30 1.16
C PRO A 18 -8.36 -7.06 1.80
N ARG A 19 -8.33 -6.95 3.13
CA ARG A 19 -7.10 -6.72 3.92
C ARG A 19 -6.42 -5.38 3.63
N TYR A 20 -7.19 -4.40 3.14
CA TYR A 20 -6.83 -2.99 3.15
C TYR A 20 -7.60 -2.28 4.25
N TRP A 21 -6.88 -1.46 5.00
CA TRP A 21 -7.46 -0.67 6.07
C TRP A 21 -6.92 0.75 5.98
N TYR A 22 -7.80 1.73 6.19
CA TYR A 22 -7.44 3.13 6.29
C TYR A 22 -7.80 3.64 7.68
N TYR A 23 -6.85 4.28 8.33
CA TYR A 23 -6.97 4.84 9.68
C TYR A 23 -6.84 6.37 9.58
N PRO A 24 -7.94 7.14 9.41
CA PRO A 24 -7.91 8.58 9.19
C PRO A 24 -7.26 9.33 10.33
N LYS A 25 -7.45 8.87 11.58
CA LYS A 25 -6.80 9.48 12.75
C LYS A 25 -5.28 9.57 12.61
N PHE A 26 -4.68 8.61 11.92
CA PHE A 26 -3.23 8.54 11.71
C PHE A 26 -2.83 8.92 10.29
N ARG A 27 -3.78 9.23 9.39
CA ARG A 27 -3.56 9.33 7.94
C ARG A 27 -2.68 8.18 7.46
N LEU A 28 -3.12 6.96 7.74
CA LEU A 28 -2.36 5.74 7.46
C LEU A 28 -3.22 4.72 6.72
N ALA A 29 -2.73 4.22 5.58
CA ALA A 29 -3.25 3.02 4.95
C ALA A 29 -2.35 1.82 5.21
N THR A 30 -2.93 0.70 5.63
CA THR A 30 -2.22 -0.58 5.79
C THR A 30 -2.75 -1.61 4.81
N TRP A 31 -1.85 -2.39 4.21
CA TRP A 31 -2.20 -3.48 3.32
C TRP A 31 -1.48 -4.77 3.70
N HIS A 32 -2.23 -5.87 3.77
CA HIS A 32 -1.71 -7.19 4.18
C HIS A 32 -2.07 -8.25 3.13
N PRO A 33 -1.41 -8.27 1.96
CA PRO A 33 -1.70 -9.24 0.92
C PRO A 33 -1.35 -10.65 1.32
N THR A 34 -2.08 -11.59 0.73
CA THR A 34 -1.83 -13.02 0.89
C THR A 34 -1.75 -13.72 -0.45
N GLY A 35 -0.88 -14.72 -0.58
CA GLY A 35 -0.77 -15.53 -1.80
C GLY A 35 0.15 -14.91 -2.84
N VAL A 36 -0.30 -14.78 -4.09
CA VAL A 36 0.57 -14.36 -5.20
C VAL A 36 0.39 -12.87 -5.49
N LEU A 37 1.48 -12.09 -5.39
CA LEU A 37 1.51 -10.70 -5.84
C LEU A 37 1.57 -10.65 -7.37
N THR A 38 0.45 -10.37 -8.02
CA THR A 38 0.34 -10.20 -9.48
C THR A 38 0.17 -8.72 -9.84
N ASP A 39 0.30 -8.39 -11.13
CA ASP A 39 -0.03 -7.06 -11.66
C ASP A 39 -1.45 -6.61 -11.21
N ALA A 40 -2.45 -7.48 -11.35
CA ALA A 40 -3.83 -7.17 -10.94
C ALA A 40 -3.97 -6.88 -9.43
N VAL A 41 -3.22 -7.58 -8.58
CA VAL A 41 -3.20 -7.30 -7.14
C VAL A 41 -2.53 -5.96 -6.87
N ALA A 42 -1.45 -5.63 -7.60
CA ALA A 42 -0.79 -4.34 -7.49
C ALA A 42 -1.70 -3.18 -7.93
N ASP A 43 -2.45 -3.35 -9.03
CA ASP A 43 -3.44 -2.38 -9.49
C ASP A 43 -4.52 -2.11 -8.43
N GLN A 44 -4.99 -3.15 -7.73
CA GLN A 44 -5.95 -2.97 -6.63
C GLN A 44 -5.39 -2.10 -5.49
N ILE A 45 -4.09 -2.18 -5.19
CA ILE A 45 -3.44 -1.27 -4.22
C ILE A 45 -3.59 0.17 -4.70
N ILE A 46 -3.24 0.43 -5.95
CA ILE A 46 -3.17 1.78 -6.49
C ILE A 46 -4.56 2.38 -6.62
N GLU A 47 -5.53 1.59 -7.08
CA GLU A 47 -6.95 1.99 -7.12
C GLU A 47 -7.47 2.37 -5.73
N PHE A 48 -7.18 1.57 -4.70
CA PHE A 48 -7.55 1.89 -3.33
C PHE A 48 -6.91 3.19 -2.87
N ILE A 49 -5.61 3.35 -3.08
CA ILE A 49 -4.87 4.54 -2.67
C ILE A 49 -5.50 5.78 -3.28
N GLU A 50 -5.71 5.80 -4.59
CA GLU A 50 -6.26 6.96 -5.28
C GLU A 50 -7.69 7.27 -4.90
N MET A 51 -8.52 6.24 -4.70
CA MET A 51 -9.89 6.42 -4.21
C MET A 51 -9.89 7.06 -2.82
N GLN A 52 -9.03 6.61 -1.91
CA GLN A 52 -8.94 7.20 -0.58
C GLN A 52 -8.36 8.63 -0.62
N GLU A 53 -7.31 8.87 -1.42
CA GLU A 53 -6.71 10.20 -1.55
C GLU A 53 -7.72 11.21 -2.11
N HIS A 54 -8.56 10.77 -3.03
CA HIS A 54 -9.69 11.56 -3.55
C HIS A 54 -10.78 11.78 -2.49
N ASP A 55 -11.22 10.74 -1.80
CA ASP A 55 -12.31 10.82 -0.80
C ASP A 55 -11.93 11.68 0.42
N GLN A 56 -10.66 11.70 0.80
CA GLN A 56 -10.15 12.49 1.94
C GLN A 56 -9.63 13.88 1.52
N ASP A 57 -9.49 14.16 0.22
CA ASP A 57 -8.79 15.33 -0.35
C ASP A 57 -7.37 15.53 0.23
N GLU A 58 -6.73 14.43 0.65
CA GLU A 58 -5.46 14.46 1.39
C GLU A 58 -4.62 13.20 1.12
N LEU A 59 -3.28 13.35 1.07
CA LEU A 59 -2.38 12.20 0.99
C LEU A 59 -2.20 11.55 2.37
N PHE A 60 -1.75 10.30 2.40
CA PHE A 60 -1.55 9.55 3.65
C PHE A 60 -0.36 8.60 3.56
N ASP A 61 0.24 8.34 4.70
CA ASP A 61 1.34 7.39 4.84
C ASP A 61 0.86 5.95 4.64
N ARG A 62 1.79 5.07 4.27
CA ARG A 62 1.48 3.71 3.84
C ARG A 62 2.32 2.69 4.58
N TYR A 63 1.69 1.59 4.97
CA TYR A 63 2.35 0.39 5.47
C TYR A 63 1.89 -0.82 4.66
N THR A 64 2.83 -1.66 4.23
CA THR A 64 2.54 -2.89 3.48
C THR A 64 3.26 -4.06 4.12
N ASP A 65 2.50 -5.10 4.45
CA ASP A 65 2.99 -6.32 5.09
C ASP A 65 3.02 -7.48 4.08
N PHE A 66 4.21 -7.78 3.55
CA PHE A 66 4.40 -8.86 2.58
C PHE A 66 4.50 -10.26 3.18
N SER A 67 4.41 -10.43 4.50
CA SER A 67 4.55 -11.75 5.15
C SER A 67 3.55 -12.79 4.68
N GLY A 68 2.37 -12.35 4.20
CA GLY A 68 1.35 -13.25 3.66
C GLY A 68 1.63 -13.73 2.23
N LEU A 69 2.64 -13.19 1.54
CA LEU A 69 2.94 -13.53 0.16
C LEU A 69 3.67 -14.87 0.06
N THR A 70 3.19 -15.71 -0.86
CA THR A 70 3.81 -16.99 -1.19
C THR A 70 4.64 -16.92 -2.47
N LYS A 71 4.34 -15.95 -3.36
CA LYS A 71 5.09 -15.74 -4.61
C LYS A 71 4.88 -14.32 -5.14
N VAL A 72 5.89 -13.81 -5.84
CA VAL A 72 5.77 -12.59 -6.66
C VAL A 72 5.72 -12.98 -8.14
N ARG A 73 4.72 -12.45 -8.86
CA ARG A 73 4.54 -12.53 -10.32
C ARG A 73 4.17 -11.15 -10.85
N LEU A 74 5.01 -10.18 -10.52
CA LEU A 74 4.88 -8.81 -10.97
C LEU A 74 5.82 -8.57 -12.14
N LYS A 75 5.33 -7.96 -13.21
CA LYS A 75 6.19 -7.56 -14.32
C LYS A 75 6.97 -6.32 -13.93
N VAL A 76 8.26 -6.29 -14.28
CA VAL A 76 9.12 -5.12 -14.03
C VAL A 76 8.53 -3.85 -14.66
N ASN A 77 8.14 -3.90 -15.95
CA ASN A 77 7.53 -2.73 -16.63
C ASN A 77 6.27 -2.22 -15.93
N HIS A 78 5.48 -3.11 -15.34
CA HIS A 78 4.28 -2.72 -14.61
C HIS A 78 4.63 -1.97 -13.31
N MET A 79 5.71 -2.36 -12.63
CA MET A 79 6.22 -1.59 -11.49
C MET A 79 6.69 -0.17 -11.90
N PHE A 80 7.32 -0.03 -13.07
CA PHE A 80 7.69 1.29 -13.61
C PHE A 80 6.47 2.16 -13.87
N GLU A 81 5.41 1.60 -14.44
CA GLU A 81 4.14 2.31 -14.70
C GLU A 81 3.50 2.79 -13.39
N ILE A 82 3.42 1.91 -12.39
CA ILE A 82 2.94 2.24 -11.05
C ILE A 82 3.77 3.37 -10.43
N ALA A 83 5.10 3.23 -10.39
CA ALA A 83 5.97 4.23 -9.79
C ALA A 83 5.90 5.58 -10.52
N ARG A 84 5.78 5.59 -11.86
CA ARG A 84 5.57 6.81 -12.63
C ARG A 84 4.23 7.47 -12.29
N ARG A 85 3.14 6.70 -12.20
CA ARG A 85 1.81 7.17 -11.79
C ARG A 85 1.82 7.76 -10.38
N ARG A 86 2.61 7.19 -9.47
CA ARG A 86 2.69 7.66 -8.08
C ARG A 86 3.67 8.80 -7.84
N ARG A 87 4.72 8.95 -8.66
CA ARG A 87 5.67 10.08 -8.57
C ARG A 87 5.05 11.44 -8.85
N SER A 88 3.91 11.49 -9.55
CA SER A 88 3.18 12.75 -9.78
C SER A 88 2.39 13.25 -8.57
N ALA A 89 2.47 12.57 -7.42
CA ALA A 89 1.88 13.05 -6.18
C ALA A 89 2.44 14.44 -5.79
N ARG A 90 1.55 15.31 -5.28
CA ARG A 90 1.84 16.72 -4.96
C ARG A 90 2.86 16.92 -3.83
N GLU A 91 2.98 15.94 -2.93
CA GLU A 91 3.88 15.96 -1.78
C GLU A 91 4.48 14.57 -1.53
N PRO A 92 5.65 14.47 -0.85
CA PRO A 92 6.23 13.19 -0.45
C PRO A 92 5.31 12.43 0.52
N VAL A 93 5.27 11.11 0.39
CA VAL A 93 4.47 10.21 1.24
C VAL A 93 5.36 9.11 1.78
N ASN A 94 5.34 8.86 3.10
CA ASN A 94 6.13 7.78 3.68
C ASN A 94 5.51 6.43 3.33
N SER A 95 6.35 5.47 2.96
CA SER A 95 5.92 4.10 2.68
C SER A 95 6.84 3.12 3.38
N ALA A 96 6.28 2.33 4.29
CA ALA A 96 6.98 1.29 5.03
C ALA A 96 6.56 -0.09 4.49
N PHE A 97 7.55 -0.96 4.29
CA PHE A 97 7.33 -2.33 3.81
C PHE A 97 7.92 -3.32 4.82
N PHE A 98 7.09 -4.24 5.32
CA PHE A 98 7.58 -5.43 6.00
C PHE A 98 7.80 -6.52 4.95
N ALA A 99 9.06 -6.89 4.73
CA ALA A 99 9.47 -7.87 3.74
C ALA A 99 10.34 -8.94 4.42
N ASP A 100 9.78 -10.11 4.65
CA ASP A 100 10.44 -11.25 5.31
C ASP A 100 11.15 -12.20 4.34
N GLN A 101 10.97 -12.01 3.02
CA GLN A 101 11.62 -12.79 1.97
C GLN A 101 12.55 -11.91 1.09
N PRO A 102 13.67 -12.45 0.57
CA PRO A 102 14.57 -11.71 -0.32
C PRO A 102 13.90 -11.15 -1.57
N VAL A 103 12.94 -11.89 -2.14
CA VAL A 103 12.20 -11.47 -3.35
C VAL A 103 11.30 -10.27 -3.06
N THR A 104 10.58 -10.27 -1.94
CA THR A 104 9.71 -9.15 -1.54
C THR A 104 10.52 -7.92 -1.14
N LEU A 105 11.68 -8.12 -0.52
CA LEU A 105 12.63 -7.03 -0.23
C LEU A 105 13.15 -6.40 -1.52
N SER A 106 13.53 -7.22 -2.51
CA SER A 106 14.00 -6.75 -3.81
C SER A 106 12.95 -5.92 -4.55
N ILE A 107 11.67 -6.30 -4.44
CA ILE A 107 10.54 -5.53 -4.98
C ILE A 107 10.36 -4.20 -4.26
N ALA A 108 10.41 -4.18 -2.92
CA ALA A 108 10.34 -2.95 -2.14
C ALA A 108 11.48 -1.99 -2.48
N LYS A 109 12.72 -2.50 -2.60
CA LYS A 109 13.89 -1.72 -3.00
C LYS A 109 13.81 -1.20 -4.44
N MET A 110 13.30 -2.01 -5.36
CA MET A 110 13.03 -1.55 -6.73
C MET A 110 12.03 -0.39 -6.72
N TYR A 111 10.92 -0.52 -6.00
CA TYR A 111 9.94 0.54 -5.90
C TYR A 111 10.53 1.81 -5.25
N GLU A 112 11.29 1.68 -4.15
CA GLU A 112 12.01 2.78 -3.50
C GLU A 112 12.90 3.53 -4.51
N GLY A 113 13.80 2.84 -5.22
CA GLY A 113 14.69 3.46 -6.21
C GLY A 113 13.94 4.06 -7.40
N LEU A 114 12.76 3.53 -7.76
CA LEU A 114 11.90 4.14 -8.76
C LEU A 114 11.17 5.39 -8.23
N MET A 115 11.08 5.60 -6.93
CA MET A 115 10.47 6.79 -6.33
C MET A 115 11.49 7.90 -6.04
N GLU A 116 12.79 7.59 -6.02
CA GLU A 116 13.86 8.58 -5.96
C GLU A 116 13.80 9.54 -7.17
N ARG A 117 14.09 10.83 -6.91
CA ARG A 117 14.06 11.92 -7.89
C ARG A 117 15.46 12.25 -8.39
#